data_AF-A0AAE8IDJ9-F1
#
_entry.id   AF-A0AAE8IDJ9-F1
#
_cell.length_a   1.000
_cell.length_b   1.000
_cell.length_c   1.000
_cell.angle_alpha   90.00
_cell.angle_beta   90.00
_cell.angle_gamma   90.00
#
_symmetry.space_group_name_H-M   'P 1'
#
loop_
_entity.id
_entity.type
_entity.pdbx_description
1 polymer ?
#
loop_
_entity_poly.entity_id
_entity_poly.type
_entity_poly.pdbx_seq_one_letter_code
_entity_poly.pdbx_strand_id
1 'polypeptide(L)'
;MLTELLKILGQGVVAAFVSWVAIFFALSRYKSEKIYDRVLGIYTDAIALVSEMAEVTIEQRVKRDMGKLSDQENSAFDERYRVAADRLKGIRAVASILAPPAANTMEELIQTLQRLDHNRDLSSLAQQFERVKAFGLAQERLVAHGQESLG
;
A
#
# COMPACT_ATOMS: atom_id res chain seq x y z
N MET A 1 -5.88 63.37 -10.79
CA MET A 1 -6.85 62.80 -9.82
C MET A 1 -7.65 61.62 -10.37
N LEU A 2 -8.66 61.77 -11.24
CA LEU A 2 -9.51 60.63 -11.66
C LEU A 2 -8.74 59.51 -12.40
N THR A 3 -7.81 59.91 -13.26
CA THR A 3 -6.93 59.00 -14.03
C THR A 3 -5.88 58.30 -13.17
N GLU A 4 -5.39 58.94 -12.10
CA GLU A 4 -4.46 58.33 -11.14
C GLU A 4 -5.18 57.31 -10.25
N LEU A 5 -6.43 57.62 -9.84
CA LEU A 5 -7.27 56.70 -9.07
C LEU A 5 -7.58 55.41 -9.86
N LEU A 6 -7.90 55.55 -11.16
CA LEU A 6 -8.11 54.43 -12.09
C LEU A 6 -6.85 53.57 -12.27
N LYS A 7 -5.65 54.17 -12.29
CA LYS A 7 -4.39 53.43 -12.35
C LYS A 7 -4.14 52.60 -11.08
N ILE A 8 -4.37 53.19 -9.92
CA ILE A 8 -4.21 52.50 -8.63
C ILE A 8 -5.21 51.34 -8.51
N LEU A 9 -6.47 51.57 -8.89
CA LEU A 9 -7.49 50.51 -8.93
C LEU A 9 -7.13 49.40 -9.93
N GLY A 10 -6.67 49.77 -11.13
CA GLY A 10 -6.21 48.81 -12.14
C GLY A 10 -5.05 47.96 -11.63
N GLN A 11 -4.05 48.57 -11.00
CA GLN A 11 -2.92 47.86 -10.37
C GLN A 11 -3.38 46.95 -9.23
N GLY A 12 -4.34 47.38 -8.42
CA GLY A 12 -4.94 46.56 -7.37
C GLY A 12 -5.64 45.31 -7.92
N VAL A 13 -6.41 45.45 -9.00
CA VAL A 13 -7.09 44.32 -9.67
C VAL A 13 -6.07 43.36 -10.30
N VAL A 14 -5.06 43.88 -11.00
CA VAL A 14 -4.00 43.05 -11.57
C VAL A 14 -3.20 42.31 -10.47
N ALA A 15 -2.85 43.00 -9.38
CA ALA A 15 -2.16 42.38 -8.25
C ALA A 15 -3.02 41.27 -7.62
N ALA A 16 -4.30 41.53 -7.37
CA ALA A 16 -5.22 40.53 -6.84
C ALA A 16 -5.35 39.31 -7.76
N PHE A 17 -5.43 39.52 -9.08
CA PHE A 17 -5.49 38.44 -10.06
C PHE A 17 -4.20 37.60 -10.07
N VAL A 18 -3.03 38.24 -10.07
CA VAL A 18 -1.73 37.53 -10.02
C VAL A 18 -1.60 36.74 -8.72
N SER A 19 -1.99 37.33 -7.58
CA SER A 19 -2.00 36.64 -6.29
C SER A 19 -2.93 35.43 -6.30
N TRP A 20 -4.13 35.55 -6.89
CA TRP A 20 -5.08 34.45 -7.02
C TRP A 20 -4.50 33.28 -7.84
N VAL A 21 -3.89 33.59 -8.99
CA VAL A 21 -3.26 32.59 -9.86
C VAL A 21 -2.09 31.90 -9.12
N ALA A 22 -1.25 32.66 -8.43
CA ALA A 22 -0.14 32.10 -7.65
C ALA A 22 -0.63 31.16 -6.54
N ILE A 23 -1.68 31.54 -5.81
CA ILE A 23 -2.31 30.69 -4.77
C ILE A 23 -2.87 29.41 -5.39
N PHE A 24 -3.56 29.52 -6.53
CA PHE A 24 -4.13 28.36 -7.22
C PHE A 24 -3.05 27.35 -7.65
N PHE A 25 -1.95 27.84 -8.24
CA PHE A 25 -0.81 26.99 -8.60
C PHE A 25 -0.16 26.34 -7.38
N ALA A 26 0.05 27.09 -6.30
CA ALA A 26 0.60 26.56 -5.06
C ALA A 26 -0.28 25.45 -4.46
N LEU A 27 -1.60 25.67 -4.42
CA LEU A 27 -2.56 24.66 -3.93
C LEU A 27 -2.60 23.42 -4.82
N SER A 28 -2.58 23.60 -6.14
CA SER A 28 -2.58 22.48 -7.09
C SER A 28 -1.32 21.62 -6.92
N ARG A 29 -0.14 22.26 -6.81
CA ARG A 29 1.12 21.56 -6.58
C ARG A 29 1.12 20.80 -5.26
N TYR A 30 0.71 21.46 -4.18
CA TYR A 30 0.62 20.84 -2.86
C TYR A 30 -0.32 19.63 -2.84
N LYS A 31 -1.47 19.72 -3.52
CA LYS A 31 -2.42 18.60 -3.62
C LYS A 31 -1.82 17.42 -4.39
N SER A 32 -1.08 17.70 -5.47
CA SER A 32 -0.37 16.68 -6.25
C SER A 32 0.69 15.97 -5.41
N GLU A 33 1.52 16.73 -4.68
CA GLU A 33 2.54 16.18 -3.77
C GLU A 33 1.89 15.31 -2.68
N LYS A 34 0.77 15.76 -2.09
CA LYS A 34 0.02 14.98 -1.09
C LYS A 34 -0.56 13.67 -1.64
N ILE A 35 -1.02 13.64 -2.89
CA ILE A 35 -1.52 12.42 -3.51
C ILE A 35 -0.34 11.47 -3.77
N TYR A 36 0.76 12.00 -4.28
CA TYR A 36 2.00 11.23 -4.48
C TYR A 36 2.46 10.55 -3.19
N ASP A 37 2.57 11.31 -2.10
CA ASP A 37 2.96 10.77 -0.79
C ASP A 37 2.02 9.65 -0.30
N ARG A 38 0.71 9.79 -0.52
CA ARG A 38 -0.28 8.77 -0.14
C ARG A 38 -0.17 7.52 -1.00
N VAL A 39 0.03 7.67 -2.30
CA VAL A 39 0.22 6.54 -3.22
C VAL A 39 1.49 5.79 -2.87
N LEU A 40 2.60 6.50 -2.64
CA LEU A 40 3.85 5.92 -2.16
C LEU A 40 3.62 5.16 -0.83
N GLY A 41 2.95 5.78 0.13
CA GLY A 41 2.61 5.16 1.41
C GLY A 41 1.82 3.85 1.26
N ILE A 42 0.84 3.81 0.35
CA ILE A 42 0.07 2.59 0.06
C ILE A 42 0.98 1.46 -0.42
N TYR A 43 1.89 1.74 -1.36
CA TYR A 43 2.80 0.72 -1.89
C TYR A 43 3.79 0.26 -0.81
N THR A 44 4.39 1.18 -0.06
CA THR A 44 5.36 0.82 1.00
C THR A 44 4.72 -0.01 2.10
N ASP A 45 3.53 0.39 2.55
CA ASP A 45 2.83 -0.32 3.62
C ASP A 45 2.33 -1.70 3.15
N ALA A 46 1.83 -1.80 1.92
CA ALA A 46 1.44 -3.08 1.34
C ALA A 46 2.64 -4.04 1.23
N ILE A 47 3.78 -3.57 0.71
CA ILE A 47 5.01 -4.38 0.62
C ILE A 47 5.50 -4.80 2.01
N ALA A 48 5.47 -3.91 2.99
CA ALA A 48 5.89 -4.21 4.36
C ALA A 48 5.01 -5.30 4.98
N LEU A 49 3.69 -5.20 4.84
CA LEU A 49 2.76 -6.20 5.37
C LEU A 49 2.87 -7.55 4.68
N VAL A 50 3.05 -7.57 3.35
CA VAL A 50 3.29 -8.82 2.62
C VAL A 50 4.61 -9.47 3.06
N SER A 51 5.65 -8.66 3.29
CA SER A 51 6.92 -9.13 3.85
C SER A 51 6.76 -9.73 5.24
N GLU A 52 6.01 -9.07 6.13
CA GLU A 52 5.73 -9.55 7.48
C GLU A 52 4.98 -10.89 7.45
N MET A 53 3.96 -11.02 6.58
CA MET A 53 3.23 -12.28 6.40
C MET A 53 4.13 -13.42 5.89
N ALA A 54 5.05 -13.11 4.97
CA ALA A 54 6.03 -14.08 4.47
C ALA A 54 7.01 -14.51 5.55
N GLU A 55 7.58 -13.55 6.29
CA GLU A 55 8.51 -13.79 7.38
C GLU A 55 7.89 -14.66 8.48
N VAL A 56 6.69 -14.31 8.94
CA VAL A 56 5.94 -15.09 9.94
C VAL A 56 5.72 -16.52 9.47
N THR A 57 5.34 -16.71 8.20
CA THR A 57 5.11 -18.04 7.63
C THR A 57 6.41 -18.87 7.59
N ILE A 58 7.53 -18.23 7.21
CA ILE A 58 8.84 -18.88 7.15
C ILE A 58 9.36 -19.20 8.56
N GLU A 59 9.26 -18.26 9.51
CA GLU A 59 9.72 -18.41 10.89
C GLU A 59 8.97 -19.55 11.60
N GLN A 60 7.63 -19.58 11.48
CA GLN A 60 6.80 -20.65 12.03
C GLN A 60 7.22 -22.01 11.46
N ARG A 61 7.50 -22.10 10.15
CA ARG A 61 7.97 -23.32 9.49
C ARG A 61 9.33 -23.77 10.03
N VAL A 62 10.30 -22.86 10.08
CA VAL A 62 11.65 -23.17 10.58
C VAL A 62 11.59 -23.69 12.02
N LYS A 63 10.83 -23.04 12.90
CA LYS A 63 10.67 -23.51 14.29
C LYS A 63 9.96 -24.87 14.38
N ARG A 64 8.97 -25.12 13.52
CA ARG A 64 8.28 -26.41 13.44
C ARG A 64 9.22 -27.52 13.01
N ASP A 65 10.00 -27.30 11.95
CA ASP A 65 10.98 -28.25 11.42
C ASP A 65 12.08 -28.57 12.43
N MET A 66 12.43 -27.61 13.29
CA MET A 66 13.39 -27.81 14.40
C MET A 66 12.79 -28.52 15.63
N GLY A 67 11.48 -28.82 15.63
CA GLY A 67 10.79 -29.37 16.81
C GLY A 67 10.76 -28.40 18.00
N LYS A 68 10.93 -27.10 17.75
CA LYS A 68 11.02 -26.03 18.77
C LYS A 68 9.74 -25.22 18.91
N LEU A 69 8.69 -25.57 18.17
CA LEU A 69 7.45 -24.81 18.14
C LEU A 69 6.52 -25.26 19.27
N SER A 70 6.39 -24.44 20.30
CA SER A 70 5.35 -24.62 21.33
C SER A 70 3.97 -24.16 20.84
N ASP A 71 2.90 -24.66 21.47
CA ASP A 71 1.52 -24.23 21.15
C ASP A 71 1.31 -22.72 21.38
N GLN A 72 1.97 -22.17 22.40
CA GLN A 72 1.94 -20.74 22.71
C GLN A 72 2.63 -19.92 21.62
N GLU A 73 3.79 -20.35 21.13
CA GLU A 73 4.47 -19.70 20.01
C GLU A 73 3.70 -19.86 18.71
N ASN A 74 3.10 -21.03 18.45
CA ASN A 74 2.26 -21.24 17.29
C ASN A 74 1.08 -20.26 17.26
N SER A 75 0.41 -20.09 18.40
CA SER A 75 -0.68 -19.12 18.54
C SER A 75 -0.21 -17.67 18.34
N ALA A 76 1.02 -17.34 18.77
CA ALA A 76 1.60 -16.02 18.54
C ALA A 76 1.92 -15.76 17.06
N PHE A 77 2.37 -16.78 16.32
CA PHE A 77 2.55 -16.67 14.86
C PHE A 77 1.22 -16.48 14.14
N ASP A 78 0.21 -17.25 14.52
CA ASP A 78 -1.13 -17.15 13.92
C ASP A 78 -1.73 -15.75 14.15
N GLU A 79 -1.54 -15.18 15.35
CA GLU A 79 -1.98 -13.82 15.66
C GLU A 79 -1.20 -12.75 14.88
N ARG A 80 0.14 -12.84 14.82
CA ARG A 80 0.97 -11.91 14.00
C ARG A 80 0.53 -11.94 12.54
N TYR A 81 0.35 -13.13 11.99
CA TYR A 81 -0.12 -13.33 10.62
C TYR A 81 -1.50 -12.69 10.41
N ARG A 82 -2.44 -12.96 11.33
CA ARG A 82 -3.82 -12.43 11.27
C ARG A 82 -3.82 -10.89 11.30
N VAL A 83 -3.05 -10.29 12.19
CA VAL A 83 -2.94 -8.83 12.31
C VAL A 83 -2.38 -8.23 11.01
N ALA A 84 -1.33 -8.80 10.44
CA ALA A 84 -0.77 -8.33 9.17
C ALA A 84 -1.78 -8.47 8.02
N ALA A 85 -2.49 -9.60 7.94
CA ALA A 85 -3.50 -9.85 6.93
C ALA A 85 -4.70 -8.88 7.04
N ASP A 86 -5.15 -8.57 8.26
CA ASP A 86 -6.26 -7.64 8.48
C ASP A 86 -5.86 -6.20 8.16
N ARG A 87 -4.61 -5.80 8.48
CA ARG A 87 -4.05 -4.52 8.03
C ARG A 87 -3.97 -4.44 6.51
N LEU A 88 -3.54 -5.52 5.84
CA LEU A 88 -3.46 -5.56 4.38
C LEU A 88 -4.84 -5.35 3.74
N LYS A 89 -5.89 -5.98 4.29
CA LYS A 89 -7.28 -5.74 3.86
C LYS A 89 -7.71 -4.28 4.07
N GLY A 90 -7.30 -3.67 5.19
CA GLY A 90 -7.56 -2.26 5.47
C GLY A 90 -6.92 -1.33 4.43
N ILE A 91 -5.65 -1.55 4.10
CA ILE A 91 -4.92 -0.76 3.10
C ILE A 91 -5.51 -0.97 1.71
N ARG A 92 -5.87 -2.20 1.34
CA ARG A 92 -6.54 -2.51 0.07
C ARG A 92 -7.77 -1.65 -0.17
N ALA A 93 -8.59 -1.41 0.86
CA ALA A 93 -9.79 -0.57 0.74
C ALA A 93 -9.43 0.87 0.34
N VAL A 94 -8.39 1.45 0.93
CA VAL A 94 -7.90 2.81 0.58
C VAL A 94 -7.23 2.80 -0.80
N ALA A 95 -6.43 1.77 -1.07
CA ALA A 95 -5.75 1.57 -2.34
C ALA A 95 -6.73 1.46 -3.52
N SER A 96 -7.93 0.92 -3.32
CA SER A 96 -8.93 0.80 -4.39
C SER A 96 -9.30 2.14 -5.04
N ILE A 97 -9.10 3.24 -4.31
CA ILE A 97 -9.38 4.60 -4.79
C ILE A 97 -8.11 5.27 -5.32
N LEU A 98 -7.00 5.15 -4.60
CA LEU A 98 -5.79 5.93 -4.87
C LEU A 98 -4.74 5.19 -5.70
N ALA A 99 -4.68 3.87 -5.60
CA ALA A 99 -3.73 3.01 -6.30
C ALA A 99 -4.41 1.67 -6.70
N PRO A 100 -5.35 1.68 -7.67
CA PRO A 100 -6.09 0.47 -8.06
C PRO A 100 -5.21 -0.74 -8.42
N PRO A 101 -4.06 -0.59 -9.11
CA PRO A 101 -3.16 -1.72 -9.37
C PRO A 101 -2.65 -2.40 -8.08
N ALA A 102 -2.32 -1.62 -7.05
CA ALA A 102 -1.93 -2.15 -5.75
C ALA A 102 -3.10 -2.90 -5.08
N ALA A 103 -4.31 -2.34 -5.15
CA ALA A 103 -5.51 -2.96 -4.61
C ALA A 103 -5.81 -4.32 -5.26
N ASN A 104 -5.70 -4.40 -6.59
CA ASN A 104 -5.89 -5.65 -7.33
C ASN A 104 -4.83 -6.69 -6.94
N THR A 105 -3.57 -6.27 -6.80
CA THR A 105 -2.49 -7.17 -6.37
C THR A 105 -2.75 -7.72 -4.96
N MET A 106 -3.19 -6.87 -4.02
CA MET A 106 -3.56 -7.30 -2.66
C MET A 106 -4.77 -8.24 -2.66
N GLU A 107 -5.79 -7.96 -3.49
CA GLU A 107 -6.96 -8.83 -3.65
C GLU A 107 -6.57 -10.21 -4.18
N GLU A 108 -5.78 -10.27 -5.25
CA GLU A 108 -5.30 -11.52 -5.83
C GLU A 108 -4.48 -12.34 -4.83
N LEU A 109 -3.63 -11.69 -4.04
CA LEU A 109 -2.89 -12.35 -2.96
C LEU A 109 -3.86 -12.94 -1.94
N ILE A 110 -4.81 -12.16 -1.43
CA ILE A 110 -5.80 -12.61 -0.44
C ILE A 110 -6.59 -13.82 -0.96
N GLN A 111 -7.06 -13.77 -2.20
CA GLN A 111 -7.80 -14.87 -2.82
C GLN A 111 -6.92 -16.11 -3.00
N THR A 112 -5.66 -15.93 -3.38
CA THR A 112 -4.70 -17.04 -3.54
C THR A 112 -4.46 -17.73 -2.20
N LEU A 113 -4.22 -16.97 -1.13
CA LEU A 113 -4.04 -17.50 0.21
C LEU A 113 -5.28 -18.25 0.70
N GLN A 114 -6.48 -17.67 0.52
CA GLN A 114 -7.73 -18.34 0.86
C GLN A 114 -7.92 -19.66 0.11
N ARG A 115 -7.58 -19.71 -1.19
CA ARG A 115 -7.64 -20.97 -1.96
C ARG A 115 -6.66 -22.01 -1.44
N LEU A 116 -5.45 -21.61 -1.08
CA LEU A 116 -4.44 -22.51 -0.51
C LEU A 116 -4.91 -23.09 0.83
N ASP A 117 -5.60 -22.31 1.65
CA ASP A 117 -6.12 -22.73 2.95
C ASP A 117 -7.25 -23.77 2.84
N HIS A 118 -8.05 -23.68 1.78
CA HIS A 118 -9.15 -24.60 1.52
C HIS A 118 -8.73 -25.85 0.74
N ASN A 119 -7.53 -25.86 0.14
CA ASN A 119 -7.06 -26.98 -0.67
C ASN A 119 -6.49 -28.11 0.21
N ARG A 120 -7.35 -29.07 0.52
CA ARG A 120 -7.02 -30.25 1.35
C ARG A 120 -6.14 -31.28 0.64
N ASP A 121 -6.01 -31.20 -0.69
CA ASP A 121 -5.24 -32.17 -1.48
C ASP A 121 -3.74 -31.86 -1.46
N LEU A 122 -3.36 -30.62 -1.10
CA LEU A 122 -1.96 -30.23 -0.97
C LEU A 122 -1.39 -30.65 0.39
N SER A 123 -0.19 -31.21 0.37
CA SER A 123 0.58 -31.42 1.61
C SER A 123 0.87 -30.08 2.30
N SER A 124 1.00 -30.10 3.63
CA SER A 124 1.34 -28.88 4.40
C SER A 124 2.61 -28.19 3.89
N LEU A 125 3.58 -28.97 3.41
CA LEU A 125 4.81 -28.45 2.81
C LEU A 125 4.54 -27.71 1.48
N ALA A 126 3.74 -28.33 0.61
CA ALA A 126 3.38 -27.73 -0.68
C ALA A 126 2.56 -26.45 -0.50
N GLN A 127 1.61 -26.43 0.45
CA GLN A 127 0.84 -25.22 0.79
C GLN A 127 1.76 -24.08 1.25
N GLN A 128 2.73 -24.36 2.11
CA GLN A 128 3.67 -23.33 2.59
C GLN A 128 4.56 -22.79 1.47
N PHE A 129 5.07 -23.66 0.59
CA PHE A 129 5.86 -23.23 -0.56
C PHE A 129 5.05 -22.32 -1.49
N GLU A 130 3.81 -22.70 -1.81
CA GLU A 130 2.93 -21.88 -2.64
C GLU A 130 2.55 -20.55 -1.96
N ARG A 131 2.39 -20.52 -0.63
CA ARG A 131 2.19 -19.27 0.11
C ARG A 131 3.39 -18.33 -0.03
N VAL A 132 4.61 -18.83 0.18
CA VAL A 132 5.85 -18.03 0.05
C VAL A 132 6.00 -17.51 -1.37
N LYS A 133 5.72 -18.35 -2.37
CA LYS A 133 5.71 -17.95 -3.78
C LYS A 133 4.67 -16.86 -4.07
N ALA A 134 3.47 -16.99 -3.51
CA ALA A 134 2.41 -15.98 -3.67
C ALA A 134 2.83 -14.63 -3.05
N PHE A 135 3.50 -14.63 -1.89
CA PHE A 135 4.05 -13.40 -1.30
C PHE A 135 5.11 -12.76 -2.20
N GLY A 136 6.06 -13.55 -2.71
CA GLY A 136 7.09 -13.04 -3.62
C GLY A 136 6.51 -12.43 -4.89
N LEU A 137 5.53 -13.09 -5.52
CA LEU A 137 4.84 -12.57 -6.70
C LEU A 137 4.08 -11.28 -6.40
N ALA A 138 3.41 -11.20 -5.25
CA ALA A 138 2.69 -10.00 -4.84
C ALA A 138 3.66 -8.84 -4.59
N GLN A 139 4.80 -9.08 -3.94
CA GLN A 139 5.85 -8.07 -3.75
C GLN A 139 6.40 -7.55 -5.07
N GLU A 140 6.76 -8.46 -5.99
CA GLU A 140 7.28 -8.10 -7.32
C GLU A 140 6.29 -7.21 -8.08
N ARG A 141 5.00 -7.57 -8.09
CA ARG A 141 3.94 -6.79 -8.72
C ARG A 141 3.71 -5.45 -8.04
N LEU A 142 3.70 -5.39 -6.71
CA LEU A 142 3.58 -4.14 -5.96
C LEU A 142 4.74 -3.18 -6.27
N VAL A 143 5.96 -3.70 -6.39
CA VAL A 143 7.14 -2.90 -6.77
C VAL A 143 7.01 -2.42 -8.21
N ALA A 144 6.66 -3.28 -9.16
CA ALA A 144 6.50 -2.92 -10.56
C ALA A 144 5.43 -1.84 -10.75
N HIS A 145 4.26 -2.01 -10.14
CA HIS A 145 3.19 -1.02 -10.16
C HIS A 145 3.56 0.28 -9.43
N GLY A 146 4.32 0.19 -8.33
CA GLY A 146 4.83 1.35 -7.63
C GLY A 146 5.79 2.16 -8.50
N GLN A 147 6.70 1.51 -9.21
CA GLN A 147 7.62 2.16 -10.15
C GLN A 147 6.88 2.84 -11.32
N GLU A 148 5.86 2.19 -11.87
CA GLU A 148 5.03 2.76 -12.95
C GLU A 148 4.14 3.92 -12.46
N SER A 149 3.65 3.86 -11.22
CA SER A 149 2.74 4.88 -10.69
C SER A 149 3.46 6.14 -10.18
N LEU A 150 4.75 6.02 -9.85
CA LEU A 150 5.53 7.06 -9.18
C LEU A 150 6.71 7.59 -9.99
N GLY A 151 7.05 6.94 -11.11
CA GLY A 151 8.08 7.36 -12.07
C GLY A 151 7.50 8.15 -13.23
#